data_AF-A0A7J9QUC3-F1
#
_entry.id   AF-A0A7J9QUC3-F1
#
_cell.length_a   1.000
_cell.length_b   1.000
_cell.length_c   1.000
_cell.angle_alpha   90.00
_cell.angle_beta   90.00
_cell.angle_gamma   90.00
#
_symmetry.space_group_name_H-M   'P 1'
#
loop_
_entity.id
_entity.type
_entity.pdbx_description
1 polymer ?
#
loop_
_entity_poly.entity_id
_entity_poly.type
_entity_poly.pdbx_seq_one_letter_code
_entity_poly.pdbx_strand_id
1 'polypeptide(L)' 'FQNKRDVICKEKNISINVPSRGLVSLMQKGIIRKEGRIYSIHFRLIPYMRLRATCDYATAIHEVRLK' A
#
# COMPACT_ATOMS: atom_id res chain seq x y z
N PHE A 1 0.20 8.58 -9.61
CA PHE A 1 0.65 7.21 -9.28
C PHE A 1 1.13 6.44 -10.51
N GLN A 2 0.35 6.37 -11.60
CA GLN A 2 0.73 5.66 -12.83
C GLN A 2 2.14 6.04 -13.34
N ASN A 3 2.42 7.34 -13.52
CA ASN A 3 3.76 7.79 -13.93
C ASN A 3 4.90 7.32 -13.00
N LYS A 4 4.71 7.43 -11.67
CA LYS A 4 5.74 7.07 -10.69
C LYS A 4 5.96 5.54 -10.63
N ARG A 5 4.88 4.77 -10.82
CA ARG A 5 4.94 3.31 -10.96
C ARG A 5 5.67 2.92 -12.24
N ASP A 6 5.37 3.57 -13.36
CA ASP A 6 5.96 3.26 -14.66
C ASP A 6 7.45 3.60 -14.68
N VAL A 7 7.85 4.70 -14.03
CA VAL A 7 9.27 5.05 -13.81
C VAL A 7 9.97 3.96 -12.99
N ILE A 8 9.42 3.54 -11.84
CA ILE A 8 10.03 2.50 -11.01
C ILE A 8 10.07 1.14 -11.72
N CYS A 9 9.04 0.79 -12.49
CA CYS A 9 9.02 -0.46 -13.26
C CYS A 9 10.10 -0.46 -14.34
N LYS A 10 10.32 0.68 -15.01
CA LYS A 10 11.40 0.87 -15.99
C LYS A 10 12.78 0.83 -15.32
N GLU A 11 12.97 1.55 -14.22
CA GLU A 11 14.26 1.61 -13.51
C GLU A 11 14.68 0.27 -12.93
N LYS A 12 13.73 -0.51 -12.39
CA LYS A 12 14.01 -1.79 -11.75
C LYS A 12 13.84 -3.01 -12.68
N ASN A 13 13.52 -2.81 -13.96
CA ASN A 13 13.20 -3.88 -14.92
C ASN A 13 12.11 -4.85 -14.39
N ILE A 14 11.12 -4.33 -13.66
CA ILE A 14 10.05 -5.14 -13.08
C ILE A 14 8.82 -5.03 -13.97
N SER A 15 8.19 -6.17 -14.31
CA SER A 15 6.92 -6.16 -15.00
C SER A 15 5.88 -5.38 -14.21
N ILE A 16 5.16 -4.48 -14.88
CA ILE A 16 4.03 -3.69 -14.34
C ILE A 16 3.02 -4.56 -13.58
N ASN A 17 2.87 -5.83 -13.96
CA ASN A 17 1.93 -6.77 -13.35
C ASN A 17 2.30 -7.14 -11.90
N VAL A 18 3.58 -7.09 -11.55
CA VAL A 18 4.08 -7.46 -10.22
C VAL A 18 3.63 -6.46 -9.13
N PRO A 19 3.92 -5.15 -9.24
CA PRO A 19 3.42 -4.17 -8.27
C PRO A 19 1.90 -4.02 -8.34
N SER A 20 1.28 -4.29 -9.50
CA SER A 20 -0.18 -4.26 -9.62
C SER A 20 -0.86 -5.32 -8.75
N ARG A 21 -0.30 -6.54 -8.66
CA ARG A 21 -0.81 -7.60 -7.77
C ARG A 21 -0.69 -7.25 -6.29
N GLY A 22 0.46 -6.72 -5.87
CA GLY A 22 0.67 -6.29 -4.48
C GLY A 22 -0.31 -5.17 -4.08
N LEU A 23 -0.51 -4.21 -4.98
CA LEU A 23 -1.40 -3.07 -4.73
C LEU A 23 -2.88 -3.47 -4.64
N VAL A 24 -3.32 -4.40 -5.50
CA VAL A 24 -4.67 -4.98 -5.42
C VAL A 24 -4.87 -5.70 -4.09
N SER A 25 -3.88 -6.48 -3.63
CA SER A 25 -3.95 -7.14 -2.32
C SER A 25 -4.10 -6.14 -1.18
N LEU A 26 -3.29 -5.06 -1.16
CA LEU A 26 -3.39 -4.00 -0.15
C LEU A 26 -4.77 -3.34 -0.15
N MET A 27 -5.37 -3.15 -1.32
CA MET A 27 -6.73 -2.61 -1.44
C MET A 27 -7.80 -3.58 -0.94
N GLN A 28 -7.73 -4.86 -1.32
CA GLN A 28 -8.68 -5.89 -0.88
C GLN A 28 -8.65 -6.10 0.64
N LYS A 29 -7.50 -5.86 1.29
CA LYS A 29 -7.36 -5.95 2.75
C LYS A 29 -7.73 -4.65 3.49
N GLY A 30 -8.09 -3.58 2.77
CA GLY A 30 -8.45 -2.29 3.36
C GLY A 30 -7.26 -1.47 3.86
N ILE A 31 -6.02 -1.91 3.60
CA ILE A 31 -4.80 -1.22 4.02
C ILE A 31 -4.64 0.09 3.24
N ILE A 32 -5.00 0.05 1.95
CA ILE A 32 -5.02 1.22 1.06
C ILE A 32 -6.42 1.36 0.47
N ARG A 33 -6.96 2.58 0.45
CA ARG A 33 -8.17 2.93 -0.28
C ARG A 33 -7.82 3.76 -1.50
N LYS A 34 -8.42 3.45 -2.65
CA LYS A 34 -8.28 4.22 -3.88
C LYS A 34 -9.52 5.07 -4.12
N GLU A 35 -9.33 6.37 -4.29
CA GLU A 35 -10.38 7.34 -4.59
C GLU A 35 -9.96 8.10 -5.86
N GLY A 36 -10.46 7.64 -7.00
CA GLY A 36 -10.03 8.14 -8.31
C GLY A 36 -8.53 7.96 -8.54
N ARG A 37 -7.77 9.06 -8.49
CA ARG A 37 -6.30 9.08 -8.66
C ARG A 37 -5.53 9.10 -7.34
N ILE A 38 -6.23 9.21 -6.20
CA ILE A 38 -5.65 9.31 -4.87
C ILE A 38 -5.64 7.92 -4.22
N TYR A 39 -4.55 7.62 -3.51
CA TYR A 39 -4.44 6.45 -2.66
C TYR A 39 -4.24 6.92 -1.22
N SER A 40 -5.13 6.49 -0.34
CA SER A 40 -5.14 6.84 1.08
C SER A 40 -4.80 5.61 1.91
N ILE A 41 -3.97 5.76 2.94
CA ILE A 41 -3.65 4.66 3.86
C ILE A 41 -4.68 4.63 5.01
N HIS A 42 -4.94 3.45 5.56
CA HIS A 42 -5.82 3.31 6.70
C HIS A 42 -5.31 4.09 7.93
N PHE A 43 -6.19 4.83 8.60
CA PHE A 43 -5.80 5.77 9.65
C PHE A 43 -5.08 5.11 10.84
N ARG A 44 -5.42 3.85 11.17
CA ARG A 44 -4.75 3.07 12.23
C ARG A 44 -3.25 2.82 11.96
N LEU A 45 -2.78 3.00 10.72
CA LEU A 45 -1.37 2.85 10.37
C LEU A 45 -0.58 4.17 10.47
N ILE A 46 -1.25 5.31 10.66
CA ILE A 46 -0.60 6.62 10.83
C ILE A 46 0.33 6.63 12.06
N PRO A 47 -0.02 6.08 13.23
CA PRO A 47 0.88 6.02 14.39
C PRO A 47 2.18 5.28 14.08
N TYR A 48 2.09 4.14 13.38
CA TYR A 48 3.27 3.37 12.97
C TYR A 48 4.20 4.20 12.08
N MET A 49 3.65 4.97 11.14
CA MET A 49 4.43 5.88 10.29
C MET A 49 5.06 7.04 11.07
N ARG A 50 4.30 7.66 12.00
CA ARG A 50 4.78 8.80 12.81
C ARG A 50 5.89 8.40 13.76
N LEU A 51 5.75 7.25 14.40
CA LEU A 51 6.72 6.72 15.37
C LEU A 51 7.87 5.95 14.71
N ARG A 52 7.82 5.79 13.37
CA ARG A 52 8.72 4.89 12.62
C ARG A 52 8.76 3.48 13.22
N ALA A 53 7.63 3.03 13.77
CA ALA A 53 7.50 1.72 14.36
C ALA A 53 7.45 0.65 13.27
N THR A 54 7.94 -0.54 13.57
CA THR A 54 7.85 -1.68 12.66
C THR A 54 6.39 -2.10 12.49
N CYS A 55 5.94 -2.17 11.24
CA CYS A 55 4.60 -2.61 10.87
C CYS A 55 4.74 -3.59 9.70
N ASP A 56 4.75 -4.88 10.01
CA ASP A 56 4.77 -5.91 8.98
C ASP A 56 3.37 -6.09 8.36
N TYR A 57 3.30 -6.88 7.29
CA TYR A 57 2.06 -7.09 6.56
C TYR A 57 0.95 -7.73 7.41
N ALA A 58 1.31 -8.66 8.31
CA ALA A 58 0.35 -9.34 9.19
C ALA A 58 -0.24 -8.37 10.23
N THR A 59 0.62 -7.56 10.84
CA THR A 59 0.25 -6.51 11.79
C THR A 59 -0.64 -5.48 11.12
N ALA A 60 -0.29 -5.00 9.92
CA ALA A 60 -1.11 -4.05 9.18
C ALA A 60 -2.52 -4.61 8.89
N ILE A 61 -2.64 -5.89 8.50
CA ILE A 61 -3.94 -6.54 8.31
C ILE A 61 -4.73 -6.60 9.61
N HIS A 62 -4.08 -6.99 10.71
CA HIS A 62 -4.72 -7.09 12.01
C HIS A 62 -5.27 -5.73 12.44
N GLU A 63 -4.44 -4.70 12.42
CA GLU A 63 -4.79 -3.32 12.78
C GLU A 63 -5.99 -2.80 11.99
N VAL A 64 -5.97 -2.96 10.66
CA VAL A 64 -7.03 -2.47 9.78
C VAL A 64 -8.37 -3.19 10.02
N ARG A 65 -8.36 -4.42 10.54
CA ARG A 65 -9.56 -5.23 10.77
C ARG A 65 -10.15 -5.08 12.18
N LEU A 66 -9.39 -4.51 13.11
CA LEU A 66 -9.90 -4.21 14.44
C LEU A 66 -11.03 -3.18 14.33
N LYS A 67 -12.23 -3.56 14.80
CA LYS A 67 -13.39 -2.66 14.90
C LYS A 67 -13.14 -1.64 16.00
#